data_AF-A0A7C4ZJ86-F1
#
_entry.id   AF-A0A7C4ZJ86-F1
#
_cell.length_a   1.000
_cell.length_b   1.000
_cell.length_c   1.000
_cell.angle_alpha   90.00
_cell.angle_beta   90.00
_cell.angle_gamma   90.00
#
_symmetry.space_group_name_H-M   'P 1'
#
loop_
_entity.id
_entity.type
_entity.pdbx_description
1 polymer ?
#
loop_
_entity_poly.entity_id
_entity_poly.type
_entity_poly.pdbx_seq_one_letter_code
_entity_poly.pdbx_strand_id
1 'polypeptide(L)'
;MTIILTAVTLFHLAAGLGSLGTGLRLLAPEERALWRSKAALVVAHLMCWVYPALAFIFATWAWRALAASQAHALPLILAPFLWLLVMGLVFAIVDFAEDGIIGNARSRDTS
;
A
#
# COMPACT_ATOMS: atom_id res chain seq x y z
N MET A 1 -5.69 18.90 17.45
CA MET A 1 -4.60 18.10 16.87
C MET A 1 -4.69 16.63 17.26
N THR A 2 -4.86 16.29 18.55
CA THR A 2 -4.99 14.91 19.04
C THR A 2 -6.05 14.08 18.32
N ILE A 3 -7.27 14.61 18.16
CA ILE A 3 -8.37 13.91 17.44
C ILE A 3 -7.96 13.54 16.00
N ILE A 4 -7.27 14.45 15.31
CA ILE A 4 -6.80 14.23 13.93
C ILE A 4 -5.74 13.12 13.92
N LEU A 5 -4.73 13.19 14.81
CA LEU A 5 -3.71 12.15 14.89
C LEU A 5 -4.31 10.78 15.22
N THR A 6 -5.29 10.72 16.14
CA THR A 6 -6.00 9.47 16.45
C THR A 6 -6.73 8.92 15.22
N ALA A 7 -7.53 9.73 14.55
CA ALA A 7 -8.30 9.30 13.38
C ALA A 7 -7.37 8.80 12.26
N VAL A 8 -6.31 9.54 11.95
CA VAL A 8 -5.36 9.16 10.90
C VAL A 8 -4.51 7.94 11.32
N THR A 9 -4.16 7.80 12.60
CA THR A 9 -3.49 6.59 13.11
C THR A 9 -4.37 5.35 12.94
N LEU A 10 -5.66 5.44 13.26
CA LEU A 10 -6.61 4.33 13.07
C LEU A 10 -6.78 3.98 11.60
N PHE A 11 -6.86 4.98 10.72
CA PHE A 11 -6.85 4.76 9.27
C PHE A 11 -5.59 4.00 8.83
N HIS A 12 -4.40 4.46 9.26
CA HIS A 12 -3.13 3.81 8.94
C HIS A 12 -3.03 2.39 9.48
N LEU A 13 -3.57 2.13 10.66
CA LEU A 13 -3.66 0.78 11.21
C LEU A 13 -4.52 -0.11 10.31
N ALA A 14 -5.74 0.33 9.95
CA ALA A 14 -6.64 -0.45 9.11
C ALA A 14 -6.05 -0.70 7.71
N ALA A 15 -5.53 0.35 7.06
CA ALA A 15 -4.89 0.23 5.77
C ALA A 15 -3.60 -0.62 5.84
N GLY A 16 -2.84 -0.52 6.94
CA GLY A 16 -1.61 -1.27 7.16
C GLY A 16 -1.88 -2.77 7.31
N LEU A 17 -2.93 -3.12 8.04
CA LEU A 17 -3.41 -4.50 8.15
C LEU A 17 -3.93 -5.03 6.81
N GLY A 18 -4.69 -4.23 6.05
CA GLY A 18 -5.12 -4.59 4.70
C GLY A 18 -3.93 -4.86 3.78
N SER A 19 -2.95 -3.96 3.76
CA SER A 19 -1.73 -4.08 2.98
C SER A 19 -0.90 -5.30 3.36
N LEU A 20 -0.75 -5.57 4.66
CA LEU A 20 -0.07 -6.76 5.17
C LEU A 20 -0.81 -8.05 4.76
N GLY A 21 -2.14 -8.07 4.90
CA GLY A 21 -2.97 -9.19 4.49
C GLY A 21 -2.82 -9.50 2.99
N THR A 22 -2.83 -8.47 2.15
CA THR A 22 -2.55 -8.62 0.71
C THR A 22 -1.12 -9.11 0.47
N GLY A 23 -0.12 -8.54 1.15
CA GLY A 23 1.28 -8.96 1.02
C GLY A 23 1.49 -10.43 1.41
N LEU A 24 0.79 -10.93 2.42
CA LEU A 24 0.79 -12.34 2.81
C LEU A 24 0.07 -13.20 1.76
N ARG A 25 -1.08 -12.77 1.24
CA ARG A 25 -1.83 -13.48 0.21
C ARG A 25 -1.00 -13.65 -1.07
N LEU A 26 -0.22 -12.65 -1.46
CA LEU A 26 0.65 -12.73 -2.64
C LEU A 26 1.79 -13.77 -2.50
N LEU A 27 2.06 -14.28 -1.29
CA LEU A 27 3.02 -15.39 -1.09
C LEU A 27 2.40 -16.76 -1.39
N ALA A 28 1.07 -16.87 -1.42
CA ALA A 28 0.37 -18.13 -1.64
C ALA A 28 0.64 -18.67 -3.05
N PRO A 29 0.94 -19.97 -3.23
CA PRO A 29 1.24 -20.56 -4.53
C PRO A 29 0.14 -20.31 -5.57
N GLU A 30 -1.12 -20.45 -5.17
CA GLU A 30 -2.28 -20.21 -6.04
C GLU A 30 -2.33 -18.78 -6.57
N GLU A 31 -2.06 -17.78 -5.72
CA GLU A 31 -2.10 -16.38 -6.13
C GLU A 31 -0.92 -16.08 -7.05
N ARG A 32 0.29 -16.58 -6.75
CA ARG A 32 1.50 -16.37 -7.57
C ARG A 32 1.41 -16.97 -8.96
N ALA A 33 0.57 -17.99 -9.15
CA ALA A 33 0.30 -18.61 -10.43
C ALA A 33 -0.51 -17.69 -11.36
N LEU A 34 -1.30 -16.76 -10.80
CA LEU A 34 -2.13 -15.82 -11.57
C LEU A 34 -1.32 -14.68 -12.20
N TRP A 35 -0.09 -14.44 -11.73
CA TRP A 35 0.77 -13.36 -12.21
C TRP A 35 1.61 -13.81 -13.41
N ARG A 36 1.45 -13.11 -14.55
CA ARG A 36 2.23 -13.32 -15.77
C ARG A 36 3.64 -12.76 -15.58
N SER A 37 3.76 -11.52 -15.11
CA SER A 37 5.06 -10.91 -14.80
C SER A 37 5.50 -11.18 -13.37
N LYS A 38 6.62 -11.90 -13.23
CA LYS A 38 7.26 -12.10 -11.92
C LYS A 38 7.86 -10.81 -11.36
N ALA A 39 8.28 -9.88 -12.21
CA ALA A 39 8.73 -8.57 -11.78
C ALA A 39 7.59 -7.74 -11.17
N ALA A 40 6.40 -7.75 -11.80
CA ALA A 40 5.23 -7.05 -11.28
C ALA A 40 4.79 -7.63 -9.91
N LEU A 41 4.85 -8.95 -9.75
CA LEU A 41 4.58 -9.62 -8.47
C LEU A 41 5.55 -9.17 -7.37
N VAL A 42 6.85 -9.04 -7.68
CA VAL A 42 7.86 -8.55 -6.71
C VAL A 42 7.57 -7.10 -6.33
N VAL A 43 7.25 -6.26 -7.31
CA VAL A 43 6.87 -4.85 -7.05
C VAL A 43 5.63 -4.78 -6.16
N ALA A 44 4.59 -5.56 -6.45
CA ALA A 44 3.38 -5.62 -5.64
C ALA A 44 3.67 -6.03 -4.19
N HIS A 45 4.51 -7.04 -3.98
CA HIS A 45 4.98 -7.40 -2.64
C HIS A 45 5.67 -6.22 -1.95
N LEU A 46 6.64 -5.59 -2.60
CA LEU A 46 7.37 -4.46 -2.01
C LEU A 46 6.41 -3.34 -1.61
N MET A 47 5.44 -3.00 -2.46
CA MET A 47 4.42 -1.98 -2.15
C MET A 47 3.64 -2.34 -0.88
N CYS A 48 3.17 -3.60 -0.79
CA CYS A 48 2.37 -4.09 0.33
C CYS A 48 3.13 -4.14 1.65
N TRP A 49 4.42 -4.49 1.62
CA TRP A 49 5.25 -4.62 2.82
C TRP A 49 5.79 -3.28 3.33
N VAL A 50 6.06 -2.32 2.43
CA VAL A 50 6.63 -1.01 2.80
C VAL A 50 5.59 -0.15 3.51
N TYR A 51 4.34 -0.15 3.06
CA TYR A 51 3.30 0.70 3.65
C TYR A 51 3.12 0.55 5.17
N PRO A 52 2.92 -0.66 5.74
CA PRO A 52 2.73 -0.80 7.19
C PRO A 52 3.95 -0.33 8.00
N ALA A 53 5.17 -0.51 7.48
CA ALA A 53 6.38 -0.01 8.11
C ALA A 53 6.42 1.53 8.13
N LEU A 54 6.15 2.18 6.99
CA LEU A 54 6.07 3.64 6.92
C LEU A 54 4.97 4.17 7.84
N ALA A 55 3.77 3.60 7.75
CA ALA A 55 2.63 3.97 8.57
C ALA A 55 2.97 3.93 10.08
N PHE A 56 3.62 2.88 10.55
CA PHE A 56 4.03 2.74 11.95
C PHE A 56 5.08 3.76 12.37
N ILE A 57 6.13 3.95 11.55
CA ILE A 57 7.23 4.90 11.84
C ILE A 57 6.69 6.33 11.91
N PHE A 58 5.95 6.76 10.89
CA PHE A 58 5.44 8.12 10.80
C PHE A 58 4.37 8.41 11.86
N ALA A 59 3.50 7.44 12.18
CA ALA A 59 2.56 7.60 13.29
C ALA A 59 3.29 7.79 14.62
N THR A 60 4.28 6.95 14.90
CA THR A 60 5.09 7.05 16.12
C THR A 60 5.77 8.42 16.22
N TRP A 61 6.37 8.90 15.12
CA TRP A 61 7.05 10.19 15.10
C TRP A 61 6.08 11.36 15.22
N ALA A 62 4.89 11.27 14.60
CA ALA A 62 3.86 12.28 14.72
C ALA A 62 3.38 12.45 16.17
N TRP A 63 3.14 11.34 16.87
CA TRP A 63 2.77 11.38 18.28
C TRP A 63 3.86 11.96 19.18
N ARG A 64 5.14 11.63 18.91
CA ARG A 64 6.29 12.24 19.60
C ARG A 64 6.38 13.74 19.34
N ALA A 65 6.20 14.17 18.09
CA ALA A 65 6.21 15.58 17.72
C ALA A 65 5.06 16.34 18.40
N LEU A 66 3.86 15.75 18.49
CA LEU A 66 2.73 16.34 19.21
C LEU A 66 3.05 16.50 20.71
N ALA A 67 3.61 15.47 21.36
CA ALA A 67 3.99 15.53 22.76
C ALA A 67 5.07 16.61 23.04
N ALA A 68 5.96 16.85 22.06
CA ALA A 68 6.95 17.90 22.09
C ALA A 68 6.43 19.28 21.61
N SER A 69 5.13 19.42 21.35
CA SER A 69 4.50 20.65 20.81
C SER A 69 5.14 21.15 19.50
N GLN A 70 5.66 20.25 18.67
CA GLN A 70 6.30 20.56 17.41
C GLN A 70 5.27 20.66 16.27
N ALA A 71 5.40 21.69 15.42
CA ALA A 71 4.45 21.98 14.34
C ALA A 71 4.39 20.89 13.25
N HIS A 72 5.43 20.07 13.12
CA HIS A 72 5.53 19.07 12.05
C HIS A 72 4.84 17.73 12.36
N ALA A 73 4.11 17.62 13.48
CA ALA A 73 3.32 16.42 13.81
C ALA A 73 2.28 16.07 12.74
N LEU A 74 1.61 17.09 12.16
CA LEU A 74 0.61 16.89 11.12
C LEU A 74 1.23 16.46 9.77
N PRO A 75 2.29 17.14 9.25
CA PRO A 75 3.02 16.64 8.09
C PRO A 75 3.51 15.19 8.24
N LEU A 76 3.99 14.80 9.44
CA LEU A 76 4.45 13.43 9.68
C LEU A 76 3.32 12.40 9.54
N ILE A 77 2.17 12.62 10.18
CA ILE A 77 1.06 11.65 10.12
C ILE A 77 0.44 11.59 8.72
N LEU A 78 0.61 12.61 7.88
CA LEU A 78 0.11 12.61 6.51
C LEU A 78 1.10 11.99 5.50
N ALA A 79 2.38 11.92 5.81
CA ALA A 79 3.41 11.44 4.87
C ALA A 79 3.13 10.04 4.27
N PRO A 80 2.60 9.04 5.02
CA PRO A 80 2.30 7.73 4.43
C PRO A 80 1.22 7.75 3.34
N PHE A 81 0.38 8.79 3.25
CA PHE A 81 -0.56 8.92 2.12
C PHE A 81 0.15 9.05 0.78
N LEU A 82 1.34 9.66 0.75
CA LEU A 82 2.13 9.73 -0.49
C LEU A 82 2.48 8.33 -1.00
N TRP A 83 2.80 7.40 -0.10
CA TRP A 83 3.03 6.01 -0.47
C TRP A 83 1.77 5.33 -0.98
N LEU A 84 0.59 5.61 -0.40
CA LEU A 84 -0.68 5.09 -0.92
C LEU A 84 -0.97 5.59 -2.34
N LEU A 85 -0.65 6.85 -2.65
CA LEU A 85 -0.78 7.39 -4.00
C LEU A 85 0.17 6.67 -4.98
N VAL A 86 1.42 6.48 -4.59
CA VAL A 86 2.41 5.71 -5.38
C VAL A 86 1.93 4.29 -5.59
N MET A 87 1.48 3.62 -4.52
CA MET A 87 0.94 2.26 -4.57
C MET A 87 -0.25 2.19 -5.53
N GLY A 88 -1.23 3.09 -5.41
CA GLY A 88 -2.39 3.13 -6.31
C GLY A 88 -2.00 3.32 -7.79
N LEU A 89 -1.05 4.21 -8.06
CA LEU A 89 -0.54 4.43 -9.42
C LEU A 89 0.18 3.19 -9.96
N VAL A 90 1.05 2.56 -9.16
CA VAL A 90 1.80 1.36 -9.55
C VAL A 90 0.84 0.21 -9.83
N PHE A 91 -0.16 -0.02 -8.96
CA PHE A 91 -1.16 -1.07 -9.19
C PHE A 91 -2.00 -0.80 -10.43
N ALA A 92 -2.38 0.45 -10.71
CA ALA A 92 -3.09 0.79 -11.94
C ALA A 92 -2.24 0.50 -13.20
N ILE A 93 -0.93 0.77 -13.16
CA ILE A 93 -0.01 0.46 -14.27
C ILE A 93 0.16 -1.05 -14.43
N VAL A 94 0.34 -1.79 -13.34
CA VAL A 94 0.49 -3.25 -13.36
C VAL A 94 -0.77 -3.91 -13.91
N ASP A 95 -1.95 -3.49 -13.46
CA ASP A 95 -3.24 -3.97 -13.95
C ASP A 95 -3.37 -3.73 -15.45
N PHE A 96 -3.05 -2.52 -15.90
CA PHE A 96 -3.00 -2.16 -17.32
C PHE A 96 -2.02 -3.04 -18.13
N ALA A 97 -0.85 -3.35 -17.59
CA ALA A 97 0.17 -4.14 -18.27
C ALA A 97 -0.12 -5.65 -18.31
N GLU A 98 -0.70 -6.20 -17.22
CA GLU A 98 -1.03 -7.62 -17.11
C GLU A 98 -2.30 -7.97 -17.89
N ASP A 99 -3.33 -7.11 -17.81
CA ASP A 99 -4.68 -7.38 -18.33
C ASP A 99 -5.07 -6.54 -19.58
N GLY A 100 -4.34 -5.47 -19.90
CA GLY A 100 -4.62 -4.54 -21.00
C GLY A 100 -5.62 -3.43 -20.65
N ILE A 101 -6.03 -2.61 -21.63
CA ILE A 101 -7.16 -1.67 -21.47
C ILE A 101 -8.44 -2.52 -21.32
N ILE A 102 -8.87 -2.84 -20.09
CA ILE A 102 -10.14 -3.55 -19.79
C ILE A 102 -10.10 -5.08 -20.07
N GLY A 103 -9.14 -5.82 -19.51
CA GLY A 103 -9.19 -7.30 -19.44
C GLY A 103 -9.17 -8.06 -20.79
N ASN A 104 -8.97 -7.36 -21.91
CA ASN A 104 -9.08 -7.91 -23.26
C ASN A 104 -7.96 -8.91 -23.63
N ALA A 105 -6.98 -9.11 -22.75
CA ALA A 105 -5.93 -10.10 -22.92
C ALA A 105 -6.31 -11.50 -22.35
N ARG A 106 -7.34 -11.63 -21.51
CA ARG A 106 -7.77 -12.93 -20.94
C ARG A 106 -8.59 -13.81 -21.90
N SER A 107 -9.00 -13.30 -23.05
CA SER A 107 -9.95 -13.97 -23.97
C SER A 107 -9.32 -14.64 -25.19
N ARG A 108 -8.00 -14.89 -25.22
CA ARG A 108 -7.32 -15.38 -26.44
C ARG A 108 -6.75 -16.81 -26.42
N ASP A 109 -7.13 -17.66 -25.48
CA ASP A 109 -6.76 -19.10 -25.50
C ASP A 109 -7.98 -20.03 -25.29
N THR A 110 -8.99 -19.92 -26.16
CA THR A 110 -9.90 -21.03 -26.45
C THR A 110 -10.10 -21.14 -27.96
N SER A 111 -9.16 -21.81 -28.62
CA SER A 111 -9.35 -22.43 -29.93
C SER A 111 -8.93 -23.88 -29.85
#